data_AF-X1B7M5-F1
#
_entry.id   AF-X1B7M5-F1
#
_cell.length_a   1.000
_cell.length_b   1.000
_cell.length_c   1.000
_cell.angle_alpha   90.00
_cell.angle_beta   90.00
_cell.angle_gamma   90.00
#
_symmetry.space_group_name_H-M   'P 1'
#
loop_
_entity.id
_entity.type
_entity.pdbx_description
1 polymer ?
#
loop_
_entity_poly.entity_id
_entity_poly.type
_entity_poly.pdbx_seq_one_letter_code
_entity_poly.pdbx_strand_id
1 'polypeptide(L)'
;ICMFDLLLGSPGETRATIETAIRLMKKIKPDRVGISLGVRLYSMTPMGKNIIKASKGCLSENPSLFGELEHNDSLLRPVFYCDASLGADVEDWLHGLIGDDPRFLLGRRTDDDLNYNYNDNPELTEAIKQGHRGAYWDILRRVSEDINPL
;
A
#
# COMPACT_ATOMS: atom_id res chain seq x y z
N ILE A 1 -19.75 -5.22 5.43
CA ILE A 1 -18.45 -5.09 6.13
C ILE A 1 -17.45 -6.06 5.52
N CYS A 2 -16.70 -5.57 4.54
CA CYS A 2 -15.62 -6.26 3.87
C CYS A 2 -14.59 -5.21 3.43
N MET A 3 -13.32 -5.52 3.67
CA MET A 3 -12.18 -4.77 3.17
C MET A 3 -11.37 -5.68 2.23
N PHE A 4 -10.96 -5.14 1.09
CA PHE A 4 -10.01 -5.78 0.19
C PHE A 4 -8.66 -5.08 0.29
N ASP A 5 -7.58 -5.86 0.24
CA ASP A 5 -6.23 -5.32 0.14
C ASP A 5 -5.69 -5.55 -1.27
N LEU A 6 -5.21 -4.47 -1.89
CA LEU A 6 -4.52 -4.50 -3.17
C LEU A 6 -3.03 -4.30 -2.94
N LEU A 7 -2.22 -5.24 -3.43
CA LEU A 7 -0.78 -5.10 -3.53
C LEU A 7 -0.42 -4.85 -5.00
N LEU A 8 0.04 -3.64 -5.29
CA LEU A 8 0.36 -3.17 -6.64
C LEU A 8 1.87 -2.97 -6.81
N GLY A 9 2.36 -2.96 -8.04
CA GLY A 9 3.77 -2.68 -8.36
C GLY A 9 4.71 -3.88 -8.24
N SER A 10 4.18 -5.10 -8.12
CA SER A 10 4.96 -6.34 -8.16
C SER A 10 5.50 -6.64 -9.57
N PRO A 11 6.43 -7.60 -9.76
CA PRO A 11 7.03 -7.85 -11.06
C PRO A 11 6.02 -8.15 -12.16
N GLY A 12 6.10 -7.41 -13.28
CA GLY A 12 5.18 -7.56 -14.41
C GLY A 12 3.86 -6.79 -14.27
N GLU A 13 3.67 -6.04 -13.18
CA GLU A 13 2.55 -5.10 -13.05
C GLU A 13 2.65 -4.00 -14.11
N THR A 14 1.52 -3.63 -14.69
CA THR A 14 1.41 -2.55 -15.67
C THR A 14 0.33 -1.57 -15.26
N ARG A 15 0.32 -0.37 -15.85
CA ARG A 15 -0.79 0.58 -15.64
C ARG A 15 -2.15 -0.04 -16.01
N ALA A 16 -2.21 -0.84 -17.08
CA ALA A 16 -3.44 -1.50 -17.50
C ALA A 16 -3.97 -2.54 -16.50
N THR A 17 -3.07 -3.31 -15.85
CA THR A 17 -3.47 -4.27 -14.80
C THR A 17 -3.95 -3.56 -13.54
N ILE A 18 -3.29 -2.47 -13.15
CA ILE A 18 -3.73 -1.60 -12.04
C ILE A 18 -5.10 -0.98 -12.34
N GLU A 19 -5.30 -0.39 -13.52
CA GLU A 19 -6.59 0.17 -13.94
C GLU A 19 -7.71 -0.87 -13.87
N THR A 20 -7.41 -2.10 -14.30
CA THR A 20 -8.36 -3.21 -14.23
C THR A 20 -8.73 -3.54 -12.78
N ALA A 21 -7.75 -3.62 -11.87
CA ALA A 21 -7.97 -3.89 -10.46
C ALA A 21 -8.79 -2.77 -9.78
N ILE A 22 -8.43 -1.50 -10.01
CA ILE A 22 -9.16 -0.34 -9.45
C ILE A 22 -10.59 -0.29 -9.98
N ARG A 23 -10.80 -0.47 -11.28
CA ARG A 23 -12.13 -0.55 -11.89
C ARG A 23 -12.96 -1.68 -11.29
N LEU A 24 -12.35 -2.83 -11.05
CA LEU A 24 -13.03 -3.97 -10.43
C LEU A 24 -13.46 -3.65 -9.00
N MET A 25 -12.59 -3.05 -8.18
CA MET A 25 -12.95 -2.64 -6.82
C MET A 25 -14.08 -1.60 -6.81
N LYS A 26 -14.01 -0.60 -7.69
CA LYS A 26 -15.09 0.40 -7.88
C LYS A 26 -16.43 -0.27 -8.22
N LYS A 27 -16.40 -1.34 -9.04
CA LYS A 27 -17.59 -2.13 -9.42
C LYS A 27 -18.13 -3.01 -8.29
N ILE A 28 -17.24 -3.69 -7.55
CA ILE A 28 -17.62 -4.57 -6.42
C ILE A 28 -18.22 -3.77 -5.27
N LYS A 29 -17.73 -2.54 -5.07
CA LYS A 29 -18.13 -1.64 -3.98
C LYS A 29 -17.96 -2.26 -2.58
N PRO A 30 -16.74 -2.68 -2.20
CA PRO A 30 -16.49 -3.06 -0.81
C PRO A 30 -16.60 -1.85 0.12
N ASP A 31 -16.66 -2.09 1.42
CA ASP A 31 -16.71 -1.02 2.41
C ASP A 31 -15.40 -0.23 2.44
N ARG A 32 -14.25 -0.91 2.29
CA ARG A 32 -12.92 -0.30 2.16
C ARG A 32 -12.00 -1.08 1.22
N VAL A 33 -10.99 -0.39 0.68
CA VAL A 33 -9.92 -0.95 -0.17
C VAL A 33 -8.59 -0.41 0.34
N GLY A 34 -7.76 -1.25 0.94
CA GLY A 34 -6.38 -0.89 1.29
C GLY A 34 -5.49 -1.02 0.07
N ILE A 35 -4.64 -0.02 -0.19
CA ILE A 35 -3.64 -0.10 -1.27
C ILE A 35 -2.24 -0.01 -0.71
N SER A 36 -1.42 -1.01 -1.05
CA SER A 36 0.03 -0.97 -0.90
C SER A 36 0.67 -0.91 -2.29
N LEU A 37 1.56 0.05 -2.50
CA LEU A 37 2.33 0.19 -3.74
C LEU A 37 3.79 -0.18 -3.50
N GLY A 38 4.25 -1.19 -4.21
CA GLY A 38 5.56 -1.81 -4.02
C GLY A 38 5.60 -2.75 -2.81
N VAL A 39 6.73 -3.43 -2.66
CA VAL A 39 6.96 -4.43 -1.61
C VAL A 39 8.32 -4.26 -0.97
N ARG A 40 8.41 -4.43 0.35
CA ARG A 40 9.70 -4.60 1.03
C ARG A 40 10.24 -6.01 0.77
N LEU A 41 11.51 -6.10 0.40
CA LEU A 41 12.18 -7.36 0.14
C LEU A 41 12.78 -7.94 1.43
N TYR A 42 12.77 -9.26 1.51
CA TYR A 42 13.39 -10.04 2.57
C TYR A 42 14.12 -11.23 1.95
N SER A 43 15.35 -11.49 2.37
CA SER A 43 16.23 -12.50 1.78
C SER A 43 15.70 -13.94 1.84
N MET A 44 14.78 -14.22 2.77
CA MET A 44 14.20 -15.56 2.92
C MET A 44 12.92 -15.79 2.14
N THR A 45 12.37 -14.77 1.46
CA THR A 45 11.18 -14.93 0.62
C THR A 45 11.56 -15.36 -0.81
N PRO A 46 10.67 -16.05 -1.54
CA PRO A 46 10.93 -16.40 -2.94
C PRO A 46 11.32 -15.20 -3.81
N MET A 47 10.64 -14.06 -3.62
CA MET A 47 10.92 -12.83 -4.34
C MET A 47 12.31 -12.27 -4.01
N GLY A 48 12.68 -12.19 -2.73
CA GLY A 48 14.01 -11.73 -2.33
C GLY A 48 15.13 -12.62 -2.88
N LYS A 49 14.96 -13.95 -2.79
CA LYS A 49 15.92 -14.91 -3.36
C LYS A 49 16.08 -14.76 -4.87
N ASN A 50 14.97 -14.59 -5.59
CA ASN A 50 14.99 -14.44 -7.05
C ASN A 50 15.67 -13.12 -7.46
N ILE A 51 15.41 -12.03 -6.74
CA ILE A 51 16.05 -10.73 -7.00
C ILE A 51 17.54 -10.79 -6.73
N ILE A 52 17.98 -11.29 -5.56
CA ILE A 52 19.41 -11.45 -5.25
C ILE A 52 20.11 -12.29 -6.32
N LYS A 53 19.50 -13.42 -6.72
CA LYS A 53 20.04 -14.29 -7.76
C LYS A 53 20.13 -13.59 -9.12
N ALA A 54 19.09 -12.85 -9.52
CA ALA A 54 19.05 -12.14 -10.79
C ALA A 54 20.06 -10.98 -10.84
N SER A 55 20.24 -10.28 -9.72
CA SER A 55 21.16 -9.15 -9.58
C SER A 55 22.64 -9.54 -9.55
N LYS A 56 22.98 -10.83 -9.33
CA LYS A 56 24.37 -11.33 -9.28
C LYS A 56 25.31 -10.52 -8.36
N GLY A 57 24.76 -9.91 -7.29
CA GLY A 57 25.49 -9.06 -6.35
C GLY A 57 25.43 -7.54 -6.65
N CYS A 58 24.79 -7.11 -7.74
CA CYS A 58 24.62 -5.70 -8.10
C CYS A 58 23.14 -5.28 -7.99
N LEU A 59 22.65 -5.03 -6.76
CA LEU A 59 21.26 -4.60 -6.56
C LEU A 59 20.98 -3.22 -7.19
N SER A 60 21.98 -2.32 -7.21
CA SER A 60 21.85 -0.94 -7.73
C SER A 60 21.65 -0.84 -9.24
N GLU A 61 21.91 -1.90 -10.01
CA GLU A 61 21.66 -1.94 -11.46
C GLU A 61 20.18 -2.21 -11.80
N ASN A 62 19.36 -2.63 -10.83
CA ASN A 62 17.96 -2.92 -11.06
C ASN A 62 17.10 -1.65 -10.83
N PRO A 63 16.51 -1.06 -11.88
CA PRO A 63 15.76 0.19 -11.76
C PRO A 63 14.46 0.06 -10.96
N SER A 64 14.00 -1.18 -10.74
CA SER A 64 12.81 -1.46 -9.93
C SER A 64 13.12 -1.55 -8.43
N LEU A 65 14.39 -1.39 -8.02
CA LEU A 65 14.81 -1.43 -6.61
C LEU A 65 15.08 -0.04 -6.05
N PHE A 66 14.65 0.17 -4.81
CA PHE A 66 14.81 1.43 -4.07
C PHE A 66 15.21 1.17 -2.61
N GLY A 67 15.88 2.13 -1.99
CA GLY A 67 16.35 2.04 -0.60
C GLY A 67 17.85 1.77 -0.50
N GLU A 68 18.25 0.92 0.44
CA GLU A 68 19.66 0.66 0.77
C GLU A 68 20.25 -0.46 -0.11
N LEU A 69 20.76 -0.09 -1.30
CA LEU A 69 21.17 -1.07 -2.33
C LEU A 69 22.65 -1.48 -2.26
N GLU A 70 23.51 -0.64 -1.69
CA GLU A 70 24.95 -0.87 -1.64
C GLU A 70 25.35 -1.77 -0.46
N HIS A 71 26.11 -2.84 -0.73
CA HIS A 71 26.58 -3.80 0.28
C HIS A 71 25.45 -4.35 1.18
N ASN A 72 24.31 -4.74 0.59
CA ASN A 72 23.11 -5.16 1.32
C ASN A 72 22.51 -6.47 0.80
N ASP A 73 23.35 -7.44 0.44
CA ASP A 73 22.91 -8.74 -0.10
C ASP A 73 22.04 -9.56 0.88
N SER A 74 22.14 -9.27 2.18
CA SER A 74 21.29 -9.87 3.20
C SER A 74 19.87 -9.29 3.24
N LEU A 75 19.64 -8.15 2.58
CA LEU A 75 18.42 -7.36 2.63
C LEU A 75 18.01 -6.98 4.07
N LEU A 76 18.99 -6.87 4.97
CA LEU A 76 18.73 -6.47 6.35
C LEU A 76 18.31 -5.00 6.43
N ARG A 77 19.02 -4.13 5.70
CA ARG A 77 18.59 -2.74 5.52
C ARG A 77 17.44 -2.69 4.51
N PRO A 78 16.48 -1.75 4.65
CA PRO A 78 15.28 -1.74 3.81
C PRO A 78 15.60 -1.59 2.33
N VAL A 79 15.16 -2.57 1.55
CA VAL A 79 15.13 -2.52 0.09
C VAL A 79 13.70 -2.80 -0.33
N PHE A 80 13.20 -2.01 -1.27
CA PHE A 80 11.85 -2.11 -1.80
C PHE A 80 11.91 -2.42 -3.29
N TYR A 81 10.90 -3.12 -3.78
CA TYR A 81 10.67 -3.35 -5.19
C TYR A 81 9.38 -2.65 -5.61
N CYS A 82 9.44 -1.89 -6.71
CA CYS A 82 8.28 -1.45 -7.48
C CYS A 82 8.65 -1.47 -8.95
N ASP A 83 7.83 -2.08 -9.81
CA ASP A 83 8.16 -2.24 -11.22
C ASP A 83 8.38 -0.88 -11.91
N ALA A 84 9.62 -0.64 -12.38
CA ALA A 84 10.02 0.64 -12.96
C ALA A 84 9.24 1.03 -14.22
N SER A 85 8.60 0.06 -14.89
CA SER A 85 7.77 0.32 -16.07
C SER A 85 6.51 1.13 -15.74
N LEU A 86 6.12 1.22 -14.46
CA LEU A 86 4.99 2.02 -14.01
C LEU A 86 5.28 3.53 -14.04
N GLY A 87 6.55 3.93 -14.08
CA GLY A 87 7.00 5.32 -14.07
C GLY A 87 7.15 5.92 -12.68
N ALA A 88 7.94 6.98 -12.57
CA ALA A 88 8.21 7.66 -11.30
C ALA A 88 6.99 8.40 -10.73
N ASP A 89 6.01 8.74 -11.58
CA ASP A 89 4.74 9.39 -11.27
C ASP A 89 3.65 8.40 -10.81
N VAL A 90 3.97 7.13 -10.60
CA VAL A 90 2.97 6.08 -10.32
C VAL A 90 2.07 6.37 -9.12
N GLU A 91 2.58 7.00 -8.05
CA GLU A 91 1.77 7.39 -6.89
C GLU A 91 0.74 8.46 -7.24
N ASP A 92 1.15 9.50 -7.98
CA ASP A 92 0.27 10.60 -8.41
C ASP A 92 -0.75 10.13 -9.45
N TRP A 93 -0.31 9.32 -10.40
CA TRP A 93 -1.17 8.70 -11.40
C TRP A 93 -2.23 7.80 -10.75
N LEU A 94 -1.82 6.95 -9.80
CA LEU A 94 -2.74 6.07 -9.08
C LEU A 94 -3.73 6.85 -8.22
N HIS A 95 -3.29 7.92 -7.56
CA HIS A 95 -4.16 8.83 -6.82
C HIS A 95 -5.22 9.45 -7.74
N GLY A 96 -4.81 9.99 -8.90
CA GLY A 96 -5.74 10.54 -9.89
C GLY A 96 -6.73 9.50 -10.45
N LEU A 97 -6.30 8.24 -10.59
CA LEU A 97 -7.16 7.14 -11.04
C LEU A 97 -8.22 6.76 -9.98
N ILE A 98 -7.88 6.84 -8.69
CA ILE A 98 -8.79 6.61 -7.57
C ILE A 98 -9.77 7.78 -7.44
N GLY A 99 -9.26 9.03 -7.45
CA GLY A 99 -10.02 10.25 -7.20
C GLY A 99 -10.45 10.37 -5.74
N ASP A 100 -11.54 11.10 -5.48
CA ASP A 100 -12.05 11.37 -4.12
C ASP A 100 -12.88 10.21 -3.54
N ASP A 101 -12.63 8.96 -3.95
CA ASP A 101 -13.39 7.81 -3.48
C ASP A 101 -12.91 7.40 -2.08
N PRO A 102 -13.67 7.70 -1.00
CA PRO A 102 -13.19 7.57 0.38
C PRO A 102 -13.04 6.11 0.82
N ARG A 103 -13.46 5.16 -0.02
CA ARG A 103 -13.28 3.72 0.24
C ARG A 103 -11.83 3.31 0.04
N PHE A 104 -11.08 4.00 -0.80
CA PHE A 104 -9.70 3.67 -1.13
C PHE A 104 -8.75 4.35 -0.15
N LEU A 105 -7.98 3.53 0.55
CA LEU A 105 -7.01 3.95 1.56
C LEU A 105 -5.62 3.78 0.95
N LEU A 106 -5.08 4.86 0.41
CA LEU A 106 -3.76 4.92 -0.21
C LEU A 106 -2.86 5.83 0.62
N GLY A 107 -1.80 5.27 1.20
CA GLY A 107 -0.74 6.09 1.81
C GLY A 107 0.22 6.59 0.74
N ARG A 108 0.28 7.91 0.52
CA ARG A 108 1.25 8.54 -0.38
C ARG A 108 2.39 9.13 0.41
N ARG A 109 3.59 9.18 -0.18
CA ARG A 109 4.76 9.82 0.45
C ARG A 109 4.64 11.34 0.56
N THR A 110 3.81 11.94 -0.28
CA THR A 110 3.62 13.39 -0.41
C THR A 110 2.47 13.95 0.41
N ASP A 111 1.65 13.10 1.03
CA ASP A 111 0.51 13.54 1.83
C ASP A 111 0.96 13.66 3.29
N ASP A 112 0.97 14.90 3.81
CA ASP A 112 1.32 15.21 5.21
C ASP A 112 0.22 14.78 6.21
N ASP A 113 -0.98 14.50 5.71
CA ASP A 113 -2.18 14.21 6.51
C ASP A 113 -2.59 12.75 6.31
N LEU A 114 -2.16 11.86 7.21
CA LEU A 114 -2.40 10.42 7.06
C LEU A 114 -3.08 9.84 8.29
N ASN A 115 -4.41 9.90 8.28
CA ASN A 115 -5.31 9.06 9.10
C ASN A 115 -5.11 7.53 8.89
N TYR A 116 -4.19 7.14 8.01
CA TYR A 116 -3.72 5.77 7.84
C TYR A 116 -2.36 5.51 8.52
N ASN A 117 -1.96 6.37 9.46
CA ASN A 117 -0.86 6.12 10.39
C ASN A 117 -1.41 5.43 11.65
N TYR A 118 -0.86 4.26 11.98
CA TYR A 118 -1.20 3.51 13.20
C TYR A 118 -0.62 4.14 14.47
N ASN A 119 0.30 5.11 14.34
CA ASN A 119 0.91 5.80 15.48
C ASN A 119 0.12 7.07 15.80
N ASP A 120 -0.33 7.17 17.04
CA ASP A 120 -1.00 8.35 17.61
C ASP A 120 -2.19 8.85 16.76
N ASN A 121 -3.27 8.07 16.75
CA ASN A 121 -4.53 8.43 16.08
C ASN A 121 -5.59 8.81 17.14
N PRO A 122 -5.77 10.10 17.47
CA PRO A 122 -6.71 10.55 18.49
C PRO A 122 -8.16 10.15 18.18
N GLU A 123 -8.55 10.22 16.91
CA GLU A 123 -9.90 9.86 16.44
C GLU A 123 -10.22 8.40 16.77
N LEU A 124 -9.30 7.47 16.47
CA LEU A 124 -9.46 6.07 16.85
C LEU A 124 -9.59 5.92 18.37
N THR A 125 -8.70 6.55 19.14
CA THR A 125 -8.70 6.38 20.60
C THR A 125 -10.00 6.90 21.22
N GLU A 126 -10.54 7.99 20.68
CA GLU A 126 -11.79 8.58 21.14
C GLU A 126 -12.99 7.72 20.74
N ALA A 127 -13.04 7.21 19.51
CA ALA A 127 -14.06 6.27 19.08
C ALA A 127 -14.09 5.01 19.96
N ILE A 128 -12.92 4.47 20.31
CA ILE A 128 -12.82 3.32 21.23
C ILE A 128 -13.36 3.69 22.63
N LYS A 129 -13.05 4.88 23.16
CA LYS A 129 -13.61 5.35 24.44
C LYS A 129 -15.13 5.48 24.39
N GLN A 130 -15.68 5.94 23.28
CA GLN A 130 -17.12 6.08 23.04
C GLN A 130 -17.84 4.75 22.81
N GLY A 131 -17.11 3.63 22.77
CA GLY A 131 -17.69 2.29 22.71
C GLY A 131 -17.56 1.60 21.35
N HIS A 132 -16.95 2.22 20.34
CA HIS A 132 -16.70 1.53 19.07
C HIS A 132 -15.77 0.33 19.27
N ARG A 133 -16.07 -0.78 18.60
CA ARG A 133 -15.32 -2.04 18.65
C ARG A 133 -15.23 -2.67 17.26
N GLY A 134 -14.26 -3.55 17.06
CA GLY A 134 -14.06 -4.28 15.81
C GLY A 134 -12.70 -3.99 15.18
N ALA A 135 -12.58 -4.25 13.88
CA ALA A 135 -11.37 -3.95 13.14
C ALA A 135 -11.14 -2.43 13.10
N TYR A 136 -9.88 -2.00 13.23
CA TYR A 136 -9.47 -0.59 13.19
C TYR A 136 -10.10 0.19 12.03
N TRP A 137 -9.99 -0.34 10.81
CA TRP A 137 -10.53 0.30 9.62
C TRP A 137 -12.06 0.43 9.65
N ASP A 138 -12.77 -0.52 10.30
CA ASP A 138 -14.23 -0.47 10.42
C ASP A 138 -14.66 0.55 11.48
N ILE A 139 -13.87 0.70 12.55
CA ILE A 139 -14.10 1.75 13.56
C ILE A 139 -13.99 3.11 12.90
N LEU A 140 -12.90 3.39 12.19
CA LEU A 140 -12.72 4.67 11.49
C LEU A 140 -13.75 4.88 10.38
N ARG A 141 -14.12 3.82 9.64
CA ARG A 141 -15.24 3.88 8.70
C ARG A 141 -16.52 4.36 9.37
N ARG A 142 -16.89 3.74 10.49
CA ARG A 142 -18.11 4.08 11.24
C ARG A 142 -18.09 5.52 11.71
N VAL A 143 -16.96 5.99 12.23
CA VAL A 143 -16.80 7.39 12.65
C VAL A 143 -16.98 8.32 11.45
N SER A 144 -16.32 8.05 10.32
CA SER A 144 -16.44 8.87 9.09
C SER A 144 -17.83 8.86 8.45
N GLU A 145 -18.66 7.86 8.79
CA GLU A 145 -20.01 7.66 8.24
C GLU A 145 -21.10 7.96 9.30
N ASP A 146 -20.73 8.56 10.44
CA ASP A 146 -21.61 8.90 11.58
C ASP A 146 -22.45 7.70 12.09
N ILE A 147 -21.85 6.50 12.07
CA ILE A 147 -22.48 5.26 12.52
C ILE A 147 -22.16 5.06 14.00
N ASN A 148 -23.19 5.02 14.84
CA ASN A 148 -23.06 4.77 16.28
C ASN A 148 -22.30 3.47 16.62
N PRO A 149 -21.70 3.40 17.83
CA PRO A 149 -21.24 2.15 18.42
C PRO A 149 -22.33 1.07 18.37
N LEU A 150 -21.90 -0.19 18.20
CA LEU A 150 -22.78 -1.35 18.35
C LEU A 150 -23.24 -1.52 19.80
#